data_AF-A0A9Q0SBS0-F1
#
_entry.id   AF-A0A9Q0SBS0-F1
#
_cell.length_a   1.000
_cell.length_b   1.000
_cell.length_c   1.000
_cell.angle_alpha   90.00
_cell.angle_beta   90.00
_cell.angle_gamma   90.00
#
_symmetry.space_group_name_H-M   'P 1'
#
loop_
_entity.id
_entity.type
_entity.pdbx_description
1 polymer ?
#
loop_
_entity_poly.entity_id
_entity_poly.type
_entity_poly.pdbx_seq_one_letter_code
_entity_poly.pdbx_strand_id
1 'polypeptide(L)'
;MRKTYASLSSSYPALNPTSISTGGALKPIVINGDPPTFVSAPGRRIVAVGDLHGDLDQARCALEIAGVLSSDGQDLWTGGQTVLIQLGDVLDRGEEEIAILSLLRSLDIQAKAKGGAVFQVNGNHETMNTTSTTGKMLLLGWIEESKRQREDRKLSQNHWGPWNLVKRQKGVIARSILLRPGGPLACELARHAVVLKINDWVFCHGGILPRHVAYGVERMNYEVSHWMRGLTEDDETNPNFPFIATKGFDSVVWNRLYSRDMPGLEGYQINQIQSALEETLQSLGAKAMVVGHTPQTTGVNCKYNCSIWRIDVGMSSGVLNSRPEVLEIVENKARVIRSKSDRFSELQAVDYT
;
A
#
# COMPACT_ATOMS: atom_id res chain seq x y z
N MET A 1 36.50 -63.29 -18.85
CA MET A 1 36.18 -63.17 -17.41
C MET A 1 35.31 -61.93 -17.21
N ARG A 2 34.27 -62.06 -16.38
CA ARG A 2 33.11 -61.16 -16.25
C ARG A 2 33.46 -59.83 -15.56
N LYS A 3 32.82 -58.74 -16.01
CA LYS A 3 32.76 -57.45 -15.30
C LYS A 3 31.97 -57.61 -14.00
N THR A 4 32.56 -57.27 -12.86
CA THR A 4 31.87 -57.10 -11.57
C THR A 4 31.53 -55.63 -11.37
N TYR A 5 30.24 -55.33 -11.23
CA TYR A 5 29.74 -54.05 -10.74
C TYR A 5 29.68 -54.13 -9.21
N ALA A 6 30.36 -53.22 -8.52
CA ALA A 6 30.21 -53.03 -7.08
C ALA A 6 29.12 -51.97 -6.82
N SER A 7 28.05 -52.38 -6.16
CA SER A 7 27.02 -51.50 -5.61
C SER A 7 27.54 -50.90 -4.30
N LEU A 8 27.76 -49.58 -4.26
CA LEU A 8 27.97 -48.86 -3.01
C LEU A 8 26.63 -48.26 -2.56
N SER A 9 26.03 -48.87 -1.53
CA SER A 9 24.90 -48.30 -0.80
C SER A 9 25.39 -47.17 0.10
N SER A 10 25.10 -45.92 -0.26
CA SER A 10 25.28 -44.77 0.61
C SER A 10 24.01 -44.57 1.44
N SER A 11 24.08 -44.95 2.71
CA SER A 11 23.09 -44.66 3.74
C SER A 11 23.15 -43.16 4.08
N TYR A 12 22.10 -42.41 3.72
CA TYR A 12 21.86 -41.07 4.24
C TYR A 12 21.41 -41.17 5.70
N PRO A 13 21.93 -40.34 6.63
CA PRO A 13 21.38 -40.29 7.97
C PRO A 13 19.98 -39.68 7.94
N ALA A 14 19.02 -40.38 8.55
CA ALA A 14 17.67 -39.90 8.74
C ALA A 14 17.66 -38.62 9.59
N LEU A 15 17.06 -37.55 9.06
CA LEU A 15 16.77 -36.33 9.79
C LEU A 15 15.74 -36.64 10.88
N ASN A 16 16.15 -36.53 12.15
CA ASN A 16 15.27 -36.56 13.30
C ASN A 16 14.26 -35.39 13.24
N PRO A 17 12.94 -35.63 13.27
CA PRO A 17 11.96 -34.56 13.35
C PRO A 17 11.60 -34.34 14.82
N THR A 18 12.36 -33.53 15.57
CA THR A 18 11.90 -32.99 16.85
C THR A 18 12.63 -31.70 17.22
N SER A 19 12.05 -30.58 16.82
CA SER A 19 11.87 -29.42 17.71
C SER A 19 10.73 -28.57 17.17
N ILE A 20 9.50 -29.03 17.44
CA ILE A 20 8.36 -28.12 17.39
C ILE A 20 8.59 -27.14 18.54
N SER A 21 9.07 -25.95 18.19
CA SER A 21 9.10 -24.79 19.08
C SER A 21 7.69 -24.57 19.60
N THR A 22 7.45 -24.94 20.85
CA THR A 22 6.25 -24.61 21.60
C THR A 22 6.06 -23.09 21.57
N GLY A 23 4.95 -22.64 21.01
CA GLY A 23 4.61 -21.23 20.79
C GLY A 23 4.65 -20.41 22.07
N GLY A 24 5.71 -19.61 22.23
CA GLY A 24 5.67 -18.47 23.13
C GLY A 24 4.76 -17.40 22.56
N ALA A 25 3.96 -16.74 23.40
CA ALA A 25 3.19 -15.57 22.97
C ALA A 25 4.13 -14.52 22.38
N LEU A 26 3.89 -14.09 21.14
CA LEU A 26 4.64 -13.01 20.51
C LEU A 26 4.57 -11.76 21.40
N LYS A 27 5.67 -11.01 21.50
CA LYS A 27 5.68 -9.71 22.18
C LYS A 27 4.56 -8.81 21.62
N PRO A 28 3.97 -7.91 22.43
CA PRO A 28 2.88 -7.06 21.96
C PRO A 28 3.31 -6.16 20.79
N ILE A 29 2.34 -5.76 19.96
CA ILE A 29 2.56 -4.68 18.99
C ILE A 29 2.66 -3.37 19.78
N VAL A 30 3.74 -2.62 19.58
CA VAL A 30 3.93 -1.29 20.18
C VAL A 30 3.83 -0.25 19.09
N ILE A 31 2.99 0.75 19.28
CA ILE A 31 2.74 1.83 18.32
C ILE A 31 3.20 3.15 18.96
N ASN A 32 4.02 3.91 18.25
CA ASN A 32 4.42 5.26 18.60
C ASN A 32 3.98 6.25 17.51
N GLY A 33 3.47 7.40 17.93
CA GLY A 33 2.92 8.46 17.07
C GLY A 33 1.39 8.40 16.92
N ASP A 34 0.78 9.57 16.70
CA ASP A 34 -0.62 9.73 16.28
C ASP A 34 -0.65 10.71 15.09
N PRO A 35 -0.79 10.21 13.85
CA PRO A 35 -1.11 8.82 13.48
C PRO A 35 0.08 7.85 13.69
N PRO A 36 -0.16 6.52 13.74
CA PRO A 36 0.89 5.51 13.92
C PRO A 36 2.07 5.72 12.98
N THR A 37 3.25 6.00 13.53
CA THR A 37 4.46 6.34 12.75
C THR A 37 5.52 5.26 12.88
N PHE A 38 5.86 4.87 14.11
CA PHE A 38 6.83 3.81 14.38
C PHE A 38 6.14 2.65 15.11
N VAL A 39 6.14 1.48 14.48
CA VAL A 39 5.48 0.28 15.00
C VAL A 39 6.51 -0.83 15.19
N SER A 40 6.53 -1.42 16.39
CA SER A 40 7.25 -2.67 16.66
C SER A 40 6.26 -3.82 16.63
N ALA A 41 6.46 -4.76 15.71
CA ALA A 41 5.65 -5.97 15.53
C ALA A 41 6.59 -7.19 15.41
N PRO A 42 7.37 -7.51 16.45
CA PRO A 42 8.40 -8.55 16.37
C PRO A 42 7.80 -9.94 16.18
N GLY A 43 8.42 -10.74 15.32
CA GLY A 43 8.02 -12.13 15.03
C GLY A 43 6.68 -12.26 14.30
N ARG A 44 6.02 -11.16 13.94
CA ARG A 44 4.77 -11.20 13.16
C ARG A 44 5.08 -11.28 11.68
N ARG A 45 4.26 -12.07 10.99
CA ARG A 45 4.10 -11.99 9.54
C ARG A 45 3.53 -10.63 9.17
N ILE A 46 4.14 -9.98 8.20
CA ILE A 46 3.69 -8.72 7.62
C ILE A 46 3.25 -8.98 6.18
N VAL A 47 2.11 -8.42 5.77
CA VAL A 47 1.67 -8.42 4.37
C VAL A 47 1.32 -7.01 3.92
N ALA A 48 1.70 -6.66 2.70
CA ALA A 48 1.41 -5.37 2.10
C ALA A 48 0.64 -5.54 0.79
N VAL A 49 -0.43 -4.74 0.64
CA VAL A 49 -1.29 -4.66 -0.53
C VAL A 49 -1.17 -3.25 -1.12
N GLY A 50 -1.01 -3.19 -2.45
CA GLY A 50 -0.89 -1.94 -3.20
C GLY A 50 -2.23 -1.21 -3.39
N ASP A 51 -2.24 -0.38 -4.43
CA ASP A 51 -3.32 0.54 -4.77
C ASP A 51 -4.60 -0.20 -5.17
N LEU A 52 -5.73 0.20 -4.57
CA LEU A 52 -7.02 -0.51 -4.69
C LEU A 52 -8.02 0.23 -5.57
N HIS A 53 -7.98 1.57 -5.53
CA HIS A 53 -8.70 2.43 -6.47
C HIS A 53 -10.18 2.02 -6.66
N GLY A 54 -10.92 1.98 -5.54
CA GLY A 54 -12.36 1.81 -5.52
C GLY A 54 -12.89 0.50 -6.11
N ASP A 55 -12.02 -0.49 -6.37
CA ASP A 55 -12.36 -1.79 -6.95
C ASP A 55 -12.44 -2.85 -5.83
N LEU A 56 -13.66 -3.11 -5.34
CA LEU A 56 -13.88 -3.98 -4.19
C LEU A 56 -13.56 -5.45 -4.50
N ASP A 57 -13.87 -5.91 -5.70
CA ASP A 57 -13.60 -7.28 -6.13
C ASP A 57 -12.09 -7.55 -6.14
N GLN A 58 -11.30 -6.63 -6.70
CA GLN A 58 -9.83 -6.75 -6.68
C GLN A 58 -9.26 -6.60 -5.26
N ALA A 59 -9.82 -5.73 -4.43
CA ALA A 59 -9.44 -5.62 -3.03
C ALA A 59 -9.67 -6.92 -2.25
N ARG A 60 -10.83 -7.55 -2.41
CA ARG A 60 -11.14 -8.86 -1.80
C ARG A 60 -10.18 -9.93 -2.26
N CYS A 61 -9.97 -10.03 -3.57
CA CYS A 61 -9.03 -10.98 -4.17
C CYS A 61 -7.60 -10.81 -3.60
N ALA A 62 -7.11 -9.58 -3.48
CA ALA A 62 -5.81 -9.30 -2.88
C ALA A 62 -5.73 -9.73 -1.41
N LEU A 63 -6.76 -9.44 -0.61
CA LEU A 63 -6.83 -9.80 0.81
C LEU A 63 -6.95 -11.31 1.04
N GLU A 64 -7.66 -12.02 0.16
CA GLU A 64 -7.74 -13.49 0.15
C GLU A 64 -6.38 -14.11 -0.21
N ILE A 65 -5.71 -13.60 -1.26
CA ILE A 65 -4.35 -14.02 -1.64
C ILE A 65 -3.36 -13.78 -0.48
N ALA A 66 -3.50 -12.66 0.22
CA ALA A 66 -2.69 -12.35 1.41
C ALA A 66 -2.98 -13.29 2.59
N GLY A 67 -4.06 -14.07 2.55
CA GLY A 67 -4.48 -14.98 3.61
C GLY A 67 -5.01 -14.25 4.85
N VAL A 68 -5.59 -13.06 4.66
CA VAL A 68 -6.12 -12.23 5.76
C VAL A 68 -7.64 -12.04 5.70
N LEU A 69 -8.27 -12.37 4.58
CA LEU A 69 -9.72 -12.40 4.38
C LEU A 69 -10.19 -13.83 4.08
N SER A 70 -11.38 -14.18 4.56
CA SER A 70 -12.02 -15.46 4.26
C SER A 70 -12.46 -15.56 2.79
N SER A 71 -12.30 -16.74 2.19
CA SER A 71 -12.65 -17.00 0.78
C SER A 71 -14.09 -17.53 0.58
N ASP A 72 -14.88 -17.58 1.64
CA ASP A 72 -16.28 -18.04 1.63
C ASP A 72 -17.29 -16.90 1.38
N GLY A 73 -16.79 -15.72 0.99
CA GLY A 73 -17.58 -14.52 0.76
C GLY A 73 -17.97 -13.77 2.05
N GLN A 74 -17.49 -14.20 3.21
CA GLN A 74 -17.67 -13.49 4.48
C GLN A 74 -16.51 -12.52 4.76
N ASP A 75 -16.83 -11.38 5.38
CA ASP A 75 -15.84 -10.35 5.74
C ASP A 75 -15.12 -10.68 7.05
N LEU A 76 -14.52 -11.87 7.11
CA LEU A 76 -13.90 -12.42 8.31
C LEU A 76 -12.37 -12.41 8.21
N TRP A 77 -11.73 -11.93 9.27
CA TRP A 77 -10.27 -11.94 9.41
C TRP A 77 -9.75 -13.36 9.65
N THR A 78 -8.90 -13.82 8.73
CA THR A 78 -8.25 -15.15 8.79
C THR A 78 -6.75 -15.06 9.06
N GLY A 79 -6.19 -13.84 9.12
CA GLY A 79 -4.75 -13.59 9.23
C GLY A 79 -4.12 -13.87 10.60
N GLY A 80 -4.89 -14.27 11.62
CA GLY A 80 -4.38 -14.51 12.97
C GLY A 80 -3.63 -13.30 13.53
N GLN A 81 -2.35 -13.48 13.87
CA GLN A 81 -1.45 -12.42 14.39
C GLN A 81 -0.75 -11.60 13.29
N THR A 82 -1.14 -11.75 12.03
CA THR A 82 -0.55 -11.01 10.88
C THR A 82 -0.77 -9.50 11.02
N VAL A 83 0.19 -8.72 10.53
CA VAL A 83 0.05 -7.28 10.31
C VAL A 83 -0.19 -7.02 8.81
N LEU A 84 -1.34 -6.45 8.47
CA LEU A 84 -1.67 -6.02 7.12
C LEU A 84 -1.33 -4.53 6.94
N ILE A 85 -0.74 -4.17 5.81
CA ILE A 85 -0.52 -2.80 5.37
C ILE A 85 -1.22 -2.60 4.03
N GLN A 86 -2.06 -1.58 3.93
CA GLN A 86 -2.60 -1.10 2.65
C GLN A 86 -1.88 0.22 2.30
N LEU A 87 -1.30 0.29 1.09
CA LEU A 87 -0.36 1.35 0.67
C LEU A 87 -0.98 2.66 0.13
N GLY A 88 -2.20 3.01 0.53
CA GLY A 88 -2.88 4.21 0.04
C GLY A 88 -3.54 4.04 -1.32
N ASP A 89 -4.17 5.10 -1.83
CA ASP A 89 -4.98 5.06 -3.05
C ASP A 89 -6.08 3.98 -2.98
N VAL A 90 -6.84 4.02 -1.88
CA VAL A 90 -8.10 3.27 -1.75
C VAL A 90 -9.20 3.98 -2.49
N LEU A 91 -9.21 5.31 -2.37
CA LEU A 91 -10.16 6.13 -3.06
C LEU A 91 -9.92 6.04 -4.56
N ASP A 92 -10.94 6.52 -5.26
CA ASP A 92 -10.80 6.93 -6.63
C ASP A 92 -10.75 5.74 -7.68
N ARG A 93 -10.98 5.97 -8.99
CA ARG A 93 -11.18 5.12 -10.18
C ARG A 93 -12.39 4.19 -10.18
N GLY A 94 -12.68 3.56 -9.05
CA GLY A 94 -13.85 2.68 -8.89
C GLY A 94 -15.04 3.36 -8.20
N GLU A 95 -16.15 2.63 -8.08
CA GLU A 95 -17.40 3.13 -7.48
C GLU A 95 -17.59 2.63 -6.02
N GLU A 96 -16.71 1.79 -5.49
CA GLU A 96 -16.91 1.05 -4.21
C GLU A 96 -15.91 1.43 -3.09
N GLU A 97 -15.26 2.59 -3.19
CA GLU A 97 -14.26 3.08 -2.23
C GLU A 97 -14.74 3.07 -0.76
N ILE A 98 -16.00 3.42 -0.50
CA ILE A 98 -16.56 3.41 0.86
C ILE A 98 -16.71 1.99 1.41
N ALA A 99 -17.02 1.02 0.55
CA ALA A 99 -17.11 -0.38 0.94
C ALA A 99 -15.72 -0.92 1.29
N ILE A 100 -14.68 -0.55 0.53
CA ILE A 100 -13.30 -0.93 0.83
C ILE A 100 -12.85 -0.33 2.18
N LEU A 101 -13.10 0.95 2.42
CA LEU A 101 -12.76 1.58 3.71
C LEU A 101 -13.50 0.91 4.88
N SER A 102 -14.78 0.57 4.70
CA SER A 102 -15.56 -0.16 5.70
C SER A 102 -15.01 -1.57 5.96
N LEU A 103 -14.60 -2.29 4.89
CA LEU A 103 -13.99 -3.61 4.98
C LEU A 103 -12.68 -3.56 5.77
N LEU A 104 -11.76 -2.66 5.40
CA LEU A 104 -10.47 -2.50 6.08
C LEU A 104 -10.64 -2.13 7.56
N ARG A 105 -11.60 -1.25 7.88
CA ARG A 105 -11.96 -0.90 9.25
C ARG A 105 -12.49 -2.09 10.05
N SER A 106 -13.35 -2.91 9.45
CA SER A 106 -13.85 -4.14 10.07
C SER A 106 -12.72 -5.14 10.33
N LEU A 107 -11.85 -5.35 9.34
CA LEU A 107 -10.70 -6.24 9.47
C LEU A 107 -9.70 -5.76 10.52
N ASP A 108 -9.48 -4.46 10.68
CA ASP A 108 -8.64 -3.92 11.76
C ASP A 108 -9.15 -4.34 13.15
N ILE A 109 -10.45 -4.18 13.39
CA ILE A 109 -11.10 -4.57 14.66
C ILE A 109 -10.90 -6.07 14.91
N GLN A 110 -11.15 -6.90 13.90
CA GLN A 110 -11.02 -8.35 14.01
C GLN A 110 -9.56 -8.80 14.18
N ALA A 111 -8.62 -8.17 13.47
CA ALA A 111 -7.20 -8.46 13.56
C ALA A 111 -6.66 -8.18 14.96
N LYS A 112 -7.02 -7.03 15.55
CA LYS A 112 -6.65 -6.66 16.93
C LYS A 112 -7.13 -7.70 17.94
N ALA A 113 -8.34 -8.21 17.78
CA ALA A 113 -8.89 -9.27 18.64
C ALA A 113 -8.11 -10.60 18.53
N LYS A 114 -7.31 -10.80 17.47
CA LYS A 114 -6.46 -11.98 17.26
C LYS A 114 -4.96 -11.69 17.47
N GLY A 115 -4.60 -10.49 17.92
CA GLY A 115 -3.21 -10.06 18.15
C GLY A 115 -2.45 -9.65 16.88
N GLY A 116 -3.17 -9.47 15.77
CA GLY A 116 -2.71 -8.84 14.54
C GLY A 116 -3.07 -7.34 14.49
N ALA A 117 -2.91 -6.72 13.33
CA ALA A 117 -3.28 -5.32 13.10
C ALA A 117 -3.48 -5.04 11.61
N VAL A 118 -4.26 -4.00 11.30
CA VAL A 118 -4.33 -3.42 9.95
C VAL A 118 -3.86 -1.97 10.03
N PHE A 119 -2.91 -1.61 9.17
CA PHE A 119 -2.46 -0.25 8.98
C PHE A 119 -2.75 0.19 7.54
N GLN A 120 -3.10 1.45 7.39
CA GLN A 120 -3.22 2.12 6.11
C GLN A 120 -2.23 3.27 6.09
N VAL A 121 -1.69 3.58 4.92
CA VAL A 121 -1.02 4.86 4.67
C VAL A 121 -1.85 5.70 3.71
N ASN A 122 -1.76 7.02 3.82
CA ASN A 122 -2.45 7.92 2.90
C ASN A 122 -1.67 8.05 1.59
N GLY A 123 -2.37 7.86 0.47
CA GLY A 123 -1.87 8.09 -0.88
C GLY A 123 -2.16 9.49 -1.41
N ASN A 124 -1.84 9.69 -2.69
CA ASN A 124 -2.13 10.99 -3.30
C ASN A 124 -3.64 11.16 -3.47
N HIS A 125 -4.41 10.11 -3.72
CA HIS A 125 -5.85 10.24 -3.90
C HIS A 125 -6.58 10.63 -2.59
N GLU A 126 -6.15 10.13 -1.43
CA GLU A 126 -6.68 10.58 -0.14
C GLU A 126 -6.40 12.07 0.11
N THR A 127 -5.16 12.52 -0.14
CA THR A 127 -4.74 13.91 0.08
C THR A 127 -5.34 14.88 -0.96
N MET A 128 -5.46 14.46 -2.23
CA MET A 128 -6.09 15.23 -3.29
C MET A 128 -7.56 15.49 -3.02
N ASN A 129 -8.30 14.45 -2.62
CA ASN A 129 -9.72 14.58 -2.29
C ASN A 129 -9.93 15.44 -1.04
N THR A 130 -8.94 15.48 -0.14
CA THR A 130 -8.96 16.38 1.02
C THR A 130 -8.67 17.84 0.69
N THR A 131 -8.05 18.13 -0.45
CA THR A 131 -7.76 19.51 -0.84
C THR A 131 -8.99 20.19 -1.46
N SER A 132 -9.57 21.16 -0.74
CA SER A 132 -10.83 21.84 -1.05
C SER A 132 -10.89 22.53 -2.43
N THR A 133 -9.77 22.98 -2.98
CA THR A 133 -9.73 23.62 -4.32
C THR A 133 -9.55 22.60 -5.46
N THR A 134 -8.86 21.48 -5.20
CA THR A 134 -8.47 20.50 -6.22
C THR A 134 -9.52 19.39 -6.35
N GLY A 135 -10.24 19.06 -5.27
CA GLY A 135 -11.34 18.08 -5.31
C GLY A 135 -12.45 18.43 -6.31
N LYS A 136 -12.70 19.72 -6.59
CA LYS A 136 -13.67 20.14 -7.61
C LYS A 136 -13.14 19.98 -9.05
N MET A 137 -11.85 20.22 -9.27
CA MET A 137 -11.21 20.17 -10.59
C MET A 137 -10.81 18.74 -10.99
N LEU A 138 -10.35 17.93 -10.04
CA LEU A 138 -10.04 16.52 -10.23
C LEU A 138 -11.28 15.68 -10.40
N LEU A 139 -12.37 16.01 -9.70
CA LEU A 139 -13.67 15.39 -9.94
C LEU A 139 -14.25 15.71 -11.33
N LEU A 140 -13.91 16.87 -11.91
CA LEU A 140 -14.24 17.16 -13.31
C LEU A 140 -13.40 16.30 -14.26
N GLY A 141 -12.10 16.13 -14.00
CA GLY A 141 -11.24 15.21 -14.76
C GLY A 141 -11.68 13.74 -14.65
N TRP A 142 -12.15 13.35 -13.48
CA TRP A 142 -12.85 12.09 -13.19
C TRP A 142 -14.12 11.88 -14.00
N ILE A 143 -14.99 12.88 -14.02
CA ILE A 143 -16.21 12.85 -14.84
C ILE A 143 -15.84 12.70 -16.32
N GLU A 144 -14.72 13.27 -16.75
CA GLU A 144 -14.21 13.17 -18.12
C GLU A 144 -13.61 11.78 -18.41
N GLU A 145 -12.83 11.22 -17.48
CA GLU A 145 -12.22 9.89 -17.60
C GLU A 145 -13.29 8.78 -17.52
N SER A 146 -14.25 8.88 -16.61
CA SER A 146 -15.40 7.98 -16.54
C SER A 146 -16.33 8.11 -17.75
N LYS A 147 -16.37 9.26 -18.44
CA LYS A 147 -17.07 9.40 -19.73
C LYS A 147 -16.35 8.62 -20.83
N ARG A 148 -15.03 8.78 -20.96
CA ARG A 148 -14.21 8.03 -21.93
C ARG A 148 -14.36 6.53 -21.71
N GLN A 149 -14.27 6.07 -20.46
CA GLN A 149 -14.45 4.65 -20.13
C GLN A 149 -15.88 4.12 -20.35
N ARG A 150 -16.92 4.96 -20.21
CA ARG A 150 -18.32 4.56 -20.52
C ARG A 150 -18.58 4.56 -22.04
N GLU A 151 -17.96 5.47 -22.78
CA GLU A 151 -17.99 5.50 -24.25
C GLU A 151 -17.26 4.28 -24.82
N ASP A 152 -16.11 3.90 -24.25
CA ASP A 152 -15.36 2.70 -24.63
C ASP A 152 -16.08 1.39 -24.25
N ARG A 153 -16.90 1.40 -23.19
CA ARG A 153 -17.59 0.18 -22.70
C ARG A 153 -18.98 -0.08 -23.31
N LYS A 154 -19.66 0.88 -23.96
CA LYS A 154 -20.97 0.62 -24.62
C LYS A 154 -21.26 1.49 -25.86
N LEU A 155 -21.09 0.88 -27.03
CA LEU A 155 -22.17 0.88 -28.03
C LEU A 155 -23.44 0.31 -27.36
N SER A 156 -24.52 1.09 -27.38
CA SER A 156 -25.90 0.75 -26.94
C SER A 156 -26.19 0.81 -25.42
N GLN A 157 -26.76 1.93 -24.95
CA GLN A 157 -28.21 2.14 -24.76
C GLN A 157 -28.47 3.50 -24.06
N ASN A 158 -29.27 4.37 -24.69
CA ASN A 158 -29.84 5.60 -24.12
C ASN A 158 -30.84 5.25 -22.98
N HIS A 159 -31.33 6.08 -22.03
CA HIS A 159 -31.72 7.50 -22.08
C HIS A 159 -32.19 8.01 -20.68
N TRP A 160 -31.36 8.68 -19.85
CA TRP A 160 -31.83 9.45 -18.65
C TRP A 160 -30.82 10.56 -18.25
N GLY A 161 -30.68 11.60 -19.08
CA GLY A 161 -29.67 12.66 -18.91
C GLY A 161 -29.77 13.52 -17.63
N PRO A 162 -30.95 14.10 -17.29
CA PRO A 162 -31.06 15.05 -16.17
C PRO A 162 -30.96 14.41 -14.78
N TRP A 163 -31.59 13.26 -14.57
CA TRP A 163 -31.59 12.56 -13.28
C TRP A 163 -30.22 11.99 -12.91
N ASN A 164 -29.44 11.54 -13.90
CA ASN A 164 -28.06 11.15 -13.70
C ASN A 164 -27.17 12.37 -13.41
N LEU A 165 -27.42 13.51 -14.05
CA LEU A 165 -26.69 14.75 -13.77
C LEU A 165 -26.97 15.25 -12.34
N VAL A 166 -28.22 15.23 -11.88
CA VAL A 166 -28.59 15.66 -10.51
C VAL A 166 -28.04 14.68 -9.45
N LYS A 167 -28.15 13.36 -9.67
CA LYS A 167 -27.53 12.37 -8.78
C LYS A 167 -26.01 12.55 -8.72
N ARG A 168 -25.36 12.83 -9.86
CA ARG A 168 -23.93 13.14 -9.93
C ARG A 168 -23.58 14.43 -9.18
N GLN A 169 -24.34 15.51 -9.37
CA GLN A 169 -24.15 16.76 -8.63
C GLN A 169 -24.33 16.58 -7.12
N LYS A 170 -25.33 15.81 -6.69
CA LYS A 170 -25.51 15.46 -5.27
C LYS A 170 -24.35 14.63 -4.72
N GLY A 171 -23.86 13.65 -5.48
CA GLY A 171 -22.68 12.85 -5.14
C GLY A 171 -21.42 13.70 -5.01
N VAL A 172 -21.21 14.65 -5.94
CA VAL A 172 -20.10 15.62 -5.91
C VAL A 172 -20.13 16.47 -4.65
N ILE A 173 -21.29 17.01 -4.30
CA ILE A 173 -21.46 17.85 -3.11
C ILE A 173 -21.22 17.00 -1.85
N ALA A 174 -21.79 15.80 -1.78
CA ALA A 174 -21.59 14.89 -0.66
C ALA A 174 -20.11 14.53 -0.47
N ARG A 175 -19.40 14.15 -1.55
CA ARG A 175 -17.97 13.85 -1.51
C ARG A 175 -17.16 15.04 -0.99
N SER A 176 -17.45 16.24 -1.50
CA SER A 176 -16.76 17.47 -1.04
C SER A 176 -17.01 17.76 0.44
N ILE A 177 -18.22 17.54 0.95
CA ILE A 177 -18.52 17.74 2.39
C ILE A 177 -17.83 16.67 3.25
N LEU A 178 -17.78 15.43 2.78
CA LEU A 178 -17.18 14.31 3.51
C LEU A 178 -15.65 14.39 3.56
N LEU A 179 -15.01 14.80 2.47
CA LEU A 179 -13.56 14.76 2.31
C LEU A 179 -12.86 16.10 2.49
N ARG A 180 -13.55 17.25 2.49
CA ARG A 180 -12.90 18.52 2.87
C ARG A 180 -12.24 18.41 4.25
N PRO A 181 -11.24 19.24 4.58
CA PRO A 181 -10.64 19.26 5.92
C PRO A 181 -11.73 19.40 7.00
N GLY A 182 -11.68 18.55 8.04
CA GLY A 182 -12.69 18.47 9.10
C GLY A 182 -13.98 17.71 8.73
N GLY A 183 -14.11 17.27 7.48
CA GLY A 183 -15.16 16.38 7.02
C GLY A 183 -15.04 14.98 7.65
N PRO A 184 -16.15 14.24 7.85
CA PRO A 184 -16.11 12.95 8.54
C PRO A 184 -15.15 11.92 7.92
N LEU A 185 -15.09 11.86 6.58
CA LEU A 185 -14.22 10.93 5.88
C LEU A 185 -12.76 11.40 5.91
N ALA A 186 -12.52 12.71 5.80
CA ALA A 186 -11.18 13.29 5.99
C ALA A 186 -10.64 12.99 7.39
N CYS A 187 -11.46 13.12 8.44
CA CYS A 187 -11.08 12.81 9.81
C CYS A 187 -10.78 11.31 10.03
N GLU A 188 -11.46 10.41 9.31
CA GLU A 188 -11.13 8.99 9.32
C GLU A 188 -9.78 8.74 8.63
N LEU A 189 -9.56 9.32 7.44
CA LEU A 189 -8.29 9.22 6.71
C LEU A 189 -7.11 9.85 7.48
N ALA A 190 -7.37 10.88 8.29
CA ALA A 190 -6.38 11.51 9.15
C ALA A 190 -5.77 10.56 10.20
N ARG A 191 -6.39 9.40 10.45
CA ARG A 191 -5.87 8.37 11.36
C ARG A 191 -4.72 7.58 10.74
N HIS A 192 -4.47 7.76 9.45
CA HIS A 192 -3.45 7.07 8.69
C HIS A 192 -2.23 7.98 8.49
N ALA A 193 -1.04 7.40 8.60
CA ALA A 193 0.20 8.10 8.33
C ALA A 193 0.45 8.25 6.82
N VAL A 194 1.30 9.19 6.40
CA VAL A 194 1.85 9.20 5.04
C VAL A 194 3.14 8.38 4.94
N VAL A 195 3.80 8.15 6.08
CA VAL A 195 4.98 7.28 6.20
C VAL A 195 4.83 6.44 7.47
N LEU A 196 4.91 5.13 7.33
CA LEU A 196 4.80 4.17 8.42
C LEU A 196 6.07 3.31 8.45
N LYS A 197 6.74 3.23 9.60
CA LYS A 197 7.85 2.30 9.80
C LYS A 197 7.39 1.17 10.70
N ILE A 198 7.49 -0.08 10.21
CA ILE A 198 7.22 -1.28 11.01
C ILE A 198 8.49 -2.12 11.07
N ASN A 199 9.00 -2.36 12.28
CA ASN A 199 10.29 -3.03 12.48
C ASN A 199 11.40 -2.33 11.64
N ASP A 200 12.00 -3.08 10.71
CA ASP A 200 13.06 -2.63 9.81
C ASP A 200 12.53 -2.12 8.44
N TRP A 201 11.22 -2.01 8.25
CA TRP A 201 10.59 -1.72 6.95
C TRP A 201 9.86 -0.38 6.96
N VAL A 202 9.99 0.37 5.87
CA VAL A 202 9.30 1.65 5.68
C VAL A 202 8.23 1.48 4.61
N PHE A 203 7.03 1.97 4.88
CA PHE A 203 5.86 1.91 4.01
C PHE A 203 5.39 3.33 3.74
N CYS A 204 5.31 3.70 2.47
CA CYS A 204 4.79 4.99 2.03
C CYS A 204 4.27 4.87 0.61
N HIS A 205 3.36 5.75 0.20
CA HIS A 205 2.67 5.57 -1.07
C HIS A 205 3.59 5.81 -2.28
N GLY A 206 4.20 6.99 -2.42
CA GLY A 206 5.11 7.30 -3.55
C GLY A 206 6.58 6.98 -3.26
N GLY A 207 7.11 7.53 -2.17
CA GLY A 207 8.49 7.28 -1.73
C GLY A 207 9.06 8.42 -0.89
N ILE A 208 9.88 8.10 0.11
CA ILE A 208 10.52 9.09 0.99
C ILE A 208 11.97 9.38 0.60
N LEU A 209 12.40 10.64 0.70
CA LEU A 209 13.73 11.13 0.29
C LEU A 209 14.49 11.66 1.51
N PRO A 210 15.83 11.85 1.45
CA PRO A 210 16.61 12.29 2.62
C PRO A 210 16.09 13.58 3.24
N ARG A 211 15.68 14.56 2.42
CA ARG A 211 15.08 15.83 2.90
C ARG A 211 13.78 15.64 3.69
N HIS A 212 12.99 14.61 3.40
CA HIS A 212 11.76 14.31 4.15
C HIS A 212 12.10 13.72 5.53
N VAL A 213 13.14 12.89 5.61
CA VAL A 213 13.65 12.37 6.89
C VAL A 213 14.21 13.52 7.73
N ALA A 214 14.98 14.42 7.11
CA ALA A 214 15.49 15.63 7.76
C ALA A 214 14.40 16.58 8.27
N TYR A 215 13.27 16.66 7.56
CA TYR A 215 12.09 17.42 8.02
C TYR A 215 11.42 16.80 9.25
N GLY A 216 11.50 15.48 9.39
CA GLY A 216 10.95 14.72 10.51
C GLY A 216 9.68 13.95 10.11
N VAL A 217 9.74 12.62 10.18
CA VAL A 217 8.64 11.74 9.77
C VAL A 217 7.40 11.91 10.64
N GLU A 218 7.56 11.93 11.97
CA GLU A 218 6.46 12.17 12.91
C GLU A 218 5.83 13.54 12.69
N ARG A 219 6.64 14.56 12.41
CA ARG A 219 6.18 15.91 12.08
C ARG A 219 5.30 15.91 10.83
N MET A 220 5.76 15.29 9.73
CA MET A 220 4.95 15.21 8.51
C MET A 220 3.63 14.49 8.76
N ASN A 221 3.66 13.35 9.44
CA ASN A 221 2.46 12.57 9.75
C ASN A 221 1.47 13.38 10.59
N TYR A 222 1.97 14.09 11.61
CA TYR A 222 1.18 14.99 12.44
C TYR A 222 0.56 16.12 11.62
N GLU A 223 1.34 16.85 10.81
CA GLU A 223 0.86 17.98 10.03
C GLU A 223 -0.20 17.55 9.00
N VAL A 224 -0.01 16.41 8.31
CA VAL A 224 -1.03 15.85 7.40
C VAL A 224 -2.30 15.50 8.14
N SER A 225 -2.17 14.79 9.26
CA SER A 225 -3.32 14.39 10.07
C SER A 225 -4.09 15.59 10.62
N HIS A 226 -3.37 16.58 11.14
CA HIS A 226 -3.93 17.81 11.68
C HIS A 226 -4.65 18.64 10.61
N TRP A 227 -4.03 18.74 9.43
CA TRP A 227 -4.64 19.38 8.27
C TRP A 227 -5.92 18.66 7.82
N MET A 228 -5.90 17.33 7.67
CA MET A 228 -7.08 16.56 7.27
C MET A 228 -8.24 16.69 8.28
N ARG A 229 -7.93 16.81 9.58
CA ARG A 229 -8.92 17.08 10.64
C ARG A 229 -9.47 18.52 10.63
N GLY A 230 -8.94 19.40 9.78
CA GLY A 230 -9.36 20.79 9.71
C GLY A 230 -8.96 21.61 10.93
N LEU A 231 -7.89 21.22 11.62
CA LEU A 231 -7.42 21.86 12.84
C LEU A 231 -6.36 22.94 12.59
N THR A 232 -6.08 23.28 11.34
CA THR A 232 -5.11 24.34 11.02
C THR A 232 -5.54 25.67 11.62
N GLU A 233 -4.64 26.33 12.34
CA GLU A 233 -4.85 27.71 12.79
C GLU A 233 -5.09 28.61 11.56
N ASP A 234 -6.04 29.54 11.68
CA ASP A 234 -6.35 30.56 10.67
C ASP A 234 -5.20 31.58 10.59
N ASP A 235 -4.03 31.13 10.15
CA ASP A 235 -2.95 32.02 9.77
C ASP A 235 -3.08 32.30 8.27
N GLU A 236 -3.76 33.41 7.94
CA GLU A 236 -3.91 33.90 6.56
C GLU A 236 -2.56 34.13 5.86
N THR A 237 -1.46 34.23 6.62
CA THR A 237 -0.11 34.47 6.08
C THR A 237 0.68 33.19 5.79
N ASN A 238 0.30 32.06 6.38
CA ASN A 238 0.95 30.77 6.15
C ASN A 238 -0.05 29.62 6.33
N PRO A 239 -0.84 29.26 5.30
CA PRO A 239 -1.71 28.11 5.39
C PRO A 239 -0.84 26.88 5.69
N ASN A 240 -1.08 26.24 6.85
CA ASN A 240 -0.43 25.02 7.34
C ASN A 240 -0.74 23.80 6.46
N PHE A 241 -0.53 23.92 5.15
CA PHE A 241 -0.72 22.87 4.17
C PHE A 241 0.59 22.08 4.07
N PRO A 242 0.58 20.76 4.32
CA PRO A 242 1.79 19.94 4.42
C PRO A 242 2.35 19.56 3.04
N PHE A 243 2.82 20.56 2.28
CA PHE A 243 3.31 20.41 0.90
C PHE A 243 4.32 19.29 0.74
N ILE A 244 5.30 19.21 1.64
CA ILE A 244 6.38 18.22 1.60
C ILE A 244 5.87 16.77 1.58
N ALA A 245 4.69 16.52 2.14
CA ALA A 245 4.06 15.22 2.11
C ALA A 245 3.04 15.09 0.97
N THR A 246 2.22 16.11 0.72
CA THR A 246 0.95 15.97 -0.04
C THR A 246 0.96 16.53 -1.46
N LYS A 247 1.91 17.41 -1.82
CA LYS A 247 1.87 18.12 -3.10
C LYS A 247 3.24 18.43 -3.68
N GLY A 248 3.35 18.23 -4.99
CA GLY A 248 4.60 18.39 -5.73
C GLY A 248 5.15 17.03 -6.14
N PHE A 249 5.81 16.94 -7.28
CA PHE A 249 6.32 15.67 -7.82
C PHE A 249 7.31 14.95 -6.91
N ASP A 250 7.89 15.69 -5.97
CA ASP A 250 8.89 15.22 -5.05
C ASP A 250 8.31 14.94 -3.65
N SER A 251 7.03 15.21 -3.41
CA SER A 251 6.39 14.95 -2.11
C SER A 251 6.23 13.46 -1.82
N VAL A 252 6.08 13.08 -0.54
CA VAL A 252 6.00 11.67 -0.11
C VAL A 252 4.97 10.84 -0.89
N VAL A 253 3.77 11.39 -1.14
CA VAL A 253 2.69 10.66 -1.83
C VAL A 253 2.76 10.73 -3.35
N TRP A 254 3.62 11.57 -3.94
CA TRP A 254 3.71 11.75 -5.40
C TRP A 254 5.04 11.33 -6.00
N ASN A 255 6.07 11.18 -5.16
CA ASN A 255 7.42 10.86 -5.59
C ASN A 255 7.45 9.53 -6.34
N ARG A 256 8.07 9.53 -7.53
CA ARG A 256 8.25 8.33 -8.38
C ARG A 256 9.71 7.97 -8.58
N LEU A 257 10.64 8.62 -7.88
CA LEU A 257 12.08 8.45 -8.09
C LEU A 257 12.52 6.98 -8.02
N TYR A 258 11.96 6.21 -7.09
CA TYR A 258 12.33 4.81 -6.89
C TYR A 258 11.47 3.83 -7.71
N SER A 259 10.31 4.26 -8.21
CA SER A 259 9.30 3.37 -8.79
C SER A 259 9.27 3.40 -10.31
N ARG A 260 9.61 4.53 -10.92
CA ARG A 260 9.57 4.71 -12.38
C ARG A 260 10.73 3.99 -13.05
N ASP A 261 10.41 3.15 -14.02
CA ASP A 261 11.40 2.67 -14.96
C ASP A 261 11.74 3.78 -15.95
N MET A 262 13.02 4.15 -16.00
CA MET A 262 13.54 5.22 -16.83
C MET A 262 14.50 4.62 -17.85
N PRO A 263 14.01 4.24 -19.04
CA PRO A 263 14.87 3.78 -20.12
C PRO A 263 15.86 4.89 -20.48
N GLY A 264 17.16 4.60 -20.46
CA GLY A 264 18.20 5.55 -20.82
C GLY A 264 18.85 6.31 -19.66
N LEU A 265 18.59 5.95 -18.38
CA LEU A 265 19.44 6.42 -17.30
C LEU A 265 20.86 5.87 -17.45
N GLU A 266 21.84 6.75 -17.31
CA GLU A 266 23.24 6.37 -17.23
C GLU A 266 23.58 5.79 -15.85
N GLY A 267 24.65 4.99 -15.77
CA GLY A 267 25.06 4.35 -14.51
C GLY A 267 25.27 5.33 -13.35
N TYR A 268 25.72 6.56 -13.64
CA TYR A 268 25.86 7.61 -12.63
C TYR A 268 24.52 8.01 -11.98
N GLN A 269 23.46 8.17 -12.78
CA GLN A 269 22.14 8.53 -12.26
C GLN A 269 21.52 7.41 -11.42
N ILE A 270 21.74 6.15 -11.83
CA ILE A 270 21.33 4.98 -11.05
C ILE A 270 22.03 4.97 -9.68
N ASN A 271 23.35 5.24 -9.66
CA ASN A 271 24.12 5.32 -8.41
C ASN A 271 23.65 6.46 -7.51
N GLN A 272 23.26 7.61 -8.07
CA GLN A 272 22.69 8.71 -7.27
C GLN A 272 21.34 8.33 -6.63
N ILE A 273 20.46 7.67 -7.38
CA ILE A 273 19.16 7.22 -6.85
C ILE A 273 19.38 6.18 -5.75
N GLN A 274 20.27 5.22 -5.96
CA GLN A 274 20.61 4.21 -4.96
C GLN A 274 21.22 4.85 -3.71
N SER A 275 22.16 5.79 -3.86
CA SER A 275 22.77 6.49 -2.73
C SER A 275 21.74 7.28 -1.92
N ALA A 276 20.80 7.96 -2.58
CA ALA A 276 19.70 8.67 -1.90
C ALA A 276 18.78 7.71 -1.12
N LEU A 277 18.50 6.52 -1.68
CA LEU A 277 17.72 5.48 -1.01
C LEU A 277 18.47 4.93 0.21
N GLU A 278 19.77 4.62 0.07
CA GLU A 278 20.62 4.12 1.15
C GLU A 278 20.73 5.14 2.30
N GLU A 279 20.98 6.42 1.99
CA GLU A 279 21.01 7.51 2.97
C GLU A 279 19.66 7.62 3.72
N THR A 280 18.56 7.54 2.99
CA THR A 280 17.21 7.59 3.55
C THR A 280 16.96 6.44 4.52
N LEU A 281 17.26 5.20 4.10
CA LEU A 281 17.06 4.00 4.90
C LEU A 281 17.98 3.97 6.13
N GLN A 282 19.25 4.37 5.97
CA GLN A 282 20.20 4.49 7.06
C GLN A 282 19.71 5.50 8.11
N SER A 283 19.27 6.68 7.67
CA SER A 283 18.76 7.73 8.56
C SER A 283 17.50 7.30 9.33
N LEU A 284 16.69 6.41 8.75
CA LEU A 284 15.50 5.84 9.40
C LEU A 284 15.81 4.61 10.25
N GLY A 285 17.01 4.03 10.16
CA GLY A 285 17.31 2.72 10.74
C GLY A 285 16.41 1.63 10.16
N ALA A 286 16.27 1.61 8.83
CA ALA A 286 15.48 0.65 8.07
C ALA A 286 16.35 -0.11 7.06
N LYS A 287 15.87 -1.29 6.64
CA LYS A 287 16.54 -2.16 5.64
C LYS A 287 15.95 -2.01 4.25
N ALA A 288 14.65 -1.76 4.16
CA ALA A 288 13.96 -1.63 2.89
C ALA A 288 12.72 -0.72 2.98
N MET A 289 12.34 -0.18 1.84
CA MET A 289 11.14 0.62 1.63
C MET A 289 10.16 -0.11 0.71
N VAL A 290 8.86 0.03 0.97
CA VAL A 290 7.78 -0.51 0.15
C VAL A 290 6.89 0.64 -0.32
N VAL A 291 6.63 0.68 -1.62
CA VAL A 291 5.91 1.76 -2.30
C VAL A 291 4.84 1.25 -3.27
N GLY A 292 3.79 2.07 -3.44
CA GLY A 292 2.71 1.91 -4.43
C GLY A 292 2.82 2.95 -5.55
N HIS A 293 1.71 3.61 -5.89
CA HIS A 293 1.56 4.82 -6.72
C HIS A 293 1.91 4.70 -8.21
N THR A 294 2.91 3.90 -8.54
CA THR A 294 3.42 3.71 -9.90
C THR A 294 3.17 2.29 -10.34
N PRO A 295 2.17 2.07 -11.22
CA PRO A 295 1.82 0.73 -11.67
C PRO A 295 3.00 0.01 -12.31
N GLN A 296 3.28 -1.19 -11.81
CA GLN A 296 4.32 -2.09 -12.28
C GLN A 296 3.69 -3.13 -13.22
N THR A 297 4.00 -3.06 -14.51
CA THR A 297 3.42 -3.94 -15.53
C THR A 297 3.90 -5.38 -15.46
N THR A 298 4.96 -5.66 -14.70
CA THR A 298 5.54 -7.00 -14.50
C THR A 298 5.18 -7.61 -13.15
N GLY A 299 4.19 -7.05 -12.45
CA GLY A 299 3.82 -7.44 -11.09
C GLY A 299 4.75 -6.85 -10.03
N VAL A 300 4.55 -7.30 -8.79
CA VAL A 300 5.37 -6.89 -7.63
C VAL A 300 6.82 -7.27 -7.89
N ASN A 301 7.73 -6.33 -7.64
CA ASN A 301 9.14 -6.52 -7.88
C ASN A 301 9.99 -5.64 -6.93
N CYS A 302 11.31 -5.81 -6.99
CA CYS A 302 12.26 -5.04 -6.19
C CYS A 302 13.37 -4.43 -7.07
N LYS A 303 14.05 -3.40 -6.55
CA LYS A 303 15.27 -2.81 -7.14
C LYS A 303 16.33 -2.57 -6.08
N TYR A 304 17.55 -2.26 -6.53
CA TYR A 304 18.69 -1.87 -5.69
C TYR A 304 18.96 -2.88 -4.58
N ASN A 305 19.23 -4.13 -4.96
CA ASN A 305 19.41 -5.26 -4.03
C ASN A 305 18.22 -5.45 -3.07
N CYS A 306 17.01 -5.26 -3.59
CA CYS A 306 15.74 -5.30 -2.87
C CYS A 306 15.63 -4.35 -1.66
N SER A 307 16.36 -3.23 -1.67
CA SER A 307 16.18 -2.13 -0.70
C SER A 307 14.92 -1.29 -1.00
N ILE A 308 14.34 -1.41 -2.20
CA ILE A 308 13.02 -0.88 -2.56
C ILE A 308 12.14 -1.98 -3.16
N TRP A 309 10.90 -2.06 -2.70
CA TRP A 309 9.84 -2.94 -3.20
C TRP A 309 8.70 -2.11 -3.77
N ARG A 310 8.30 -2.43 -5.00
CA ARG A 310 7.28 -1.71 -5.78
C ARG A 310 6.09 -2.64 -5.94
N ILE A 311 4.97 -2.33 -5.28
CA ILE A 311 3.87 -3.29 -5.11
C ILE A 311 2.54 -2.85 -5.73
N ASP A 312 2.47 -1.65 -6.30
CA ASP A 312 1.34 -1.27 -7.14
C ASP A 312 1.45 -2.02 -8.48
N VAL A 313 0.57 -2.99 -8.68
CA VAL A 313 0.49 -3.76 -9.94
C VAL A 313 -0.60 -3.24 -10.88
N GLY A 314 -1.29 -2.15 -10.53
CA GLY A 314 -2.43 -1.64 -11.27
C GLY A 314 -3.61 -2.61 -11.29
N MET A 315 -3.90 -3.26 -10.16
CA MET A 315 -4.91 -4.33 -10.09
C MET A 315 -6.33 -3.83 -10.39
N SER A 316 -6.67 -2.60 -9.97
CA SER A 316 -7.98 -2.00 -10.21
C SER A 316 -8.33 -1.98 -11.71
N SER A 317 -9.58 -2.31 -12.01
CA SER A 317 -10.14 -2.24 -13.36
C SER A 317 -10.18 -0.82 -13.93
N GLY A 318 -10.03 0.20 -13.08
CA GLY A 318 -9.87 1.60 -13.47
C GLY A 318 -8.42 2.03 -13.75
N VAL A 319 -7.46 1.11 -13.68
CA VAL A 319 -6.02 1.36 -13.91
C VAL A 319 -5.45 0.44 -14.99
N LEU A 320 -4.96 -0.77 -14.64
CA LEU A 320 -4.45 -1.75 -15.61
C LEU A 320 -5.29 -3.03 -15.66
N ASN A 321 -6.24 -3.21 -14.74
CA ASN A 321 -7.00 -4.45 -14.55
C ASN A 321 -6.10 -5.69 -14.46
N SER A 322 -4.93 -5.53 -13.83
CA SER A 322 -3.94 -6.59 -13.69
C SER A 322 -4.32 -7.56 -12.59
N ARG A 323 -3.73 -8.76 -12.59
CA ARG A 323 -3.96 -9.73 -11.52
C ARG A 323 -3.40 -9.21 -10.20
N PRO A 324 -4.14 -9.31 -9.08
CA PRO A 324 -3.62 -8.93 -7.78
C PRO A 324 -2.39 -9.75 -7.37
N GLU A 325 -1.43 -9.06 -6.80
CA GLU A 325 -0.24 -9.63 -6.18
C GLU A 325 0.02 -8.86 -4.88
N VAL A 326 0.57 -9.55 -3.88
CA VAL A 326 0.83 -8.97 -2.55
C VAL A 326 2.23 -9.29 -2.10
N LEU A 327 2.81 -8.42 -1.27
CA LEU A 327 4.12 -8.63 -0.68
C LEU A 327 3.94 -9.25 0.71
N GLU A 328 4.67 -10.33 0.99
CA GLU A 328 4.76 -10.93 2.32
C GLU A 328 6.17 -10.78 2.86
N ILE A 329 6.28 -10.38 4.14
CA ILE A 329 7.52 -10.24 4.87
C ILE A 329 7.44 -11.11 6.13
N VAL A 330 8.36 -12.07 6.25
CA VAL A 330 8.51 -12.95 7.43
C VAL A 330 9.97 -12.96 7.81
N GLU A 331 10.29 -12.67 9.07
CA GLU A 331 11.68 -12.64 9.56
C GLU A 331 12.63 -11.79 8.68
N ASN A 332 12.16 -10.62 8.25
CA ASN A 332 12.86 -9.71 7.32
C ASN A 332 13.15 -10.27 5.92
N LYS A 333 12.56 -11.41 5.55
CA LYS A 333 12.61 -11.95 4.20
C LYS A 333 11.31 -11.63 3.48
N ALA A 334 11.44 -11.06 2.29
CA ALA A 334 10.31 -10.68 1.46
C ALA A 334 10.09 -11.69 0.34
N ARG A 335 8.81 -12.00 0.05
CA ARG A 335 8.39 -12.76 -1.12
C ARG A 335 7.07 -12.24 -1.66
N VAL A 336 6.83 -12.46 -2.95
CA VAL A 336 5.56 -12.13 -3.60
C VAL A 336 4.60 -13.31 -3.46
N ILE A 337 3.35 -13.04 -3.07
CA ILE A 337 2.26 -14.01 -3.13
C ILE A 337 1.34 -13.63 -4.29
N ARG A 338 1.05 -14.63 -5.12
CA ARG A 338 0.18 -14.55 -6.29
C ARG A 338 -0.76 -15.75 -6.26
N SER A 339 -1.90 -15.67 -6.94
CA SER A 339 -2.81 -16.82 -7.07
C SER A 339 -2.10 -18.00 -7.75
N LYS A 340 -2.27 -19.22 -7.21
CA LYS A 340 -1.62 -20.47 -7.68
C LYS A 340 -2.12 -20.97 -9.04
N SER A 341 -2.99 -20.25 -9.73
CA SER A 341 -3.46 -20.61 -11.07
C SER A 341 -2.35 -20.58 -12.13
N ASP A 342 -1.15 -20.09 -11.82
CA ASP A 342 0.02 -20.14 -12.71
C ASP A 342 1.13 -21.07 -12.16
N ARG A 343 1.28 -22.24 -12.79
CA ARG A 343 2.38 -23.22 -12.59
C ARG A 343 3.75 -22.76 -13.15
N PHE A 344 3.98 -21.46 -13.30
CA PHE A 344 5.21 -20.94 -13.91
C PHE A 344 5.67 -19.66 -13.21
N SER A 345 6.30 -19.80 -12.04
CA SER A 345 7.33 -18.90 -11.49
C SER A 345 7.52 -19.20 -9.99
N GLU A 346 8.00 -20.40 -9.66
CA GLU A 346 8.71 -20.57 -8.39
C GLU A 346 10.13 -19.98 -8.54
N LEU A 347 10.61 -19.36 -7.46
CA LEU A 347 11.96 -18.81 -7.22
C LEU A 347 12.14 -17.30 -7.42
N GLN A 348 11.80 -16.53 -6.40
CA GLN A 348 12.73 -15.57 -5.79
C GLN A 348 12.41 -15.47 -4.28
N ALA A 349 13.06 -16.31 -3.48
CA ALA A 349 13.24 -16.05 -2.05
C ALA A 349 14.65 -15.49 -1.90
N VAL A 350 14.78 -14.27 -1.40
CA VAL A 350 16.08 -13.65 -1.12
C VAL A 350 16.32 -13.72 0.39
N ASP A 351 17.36 -14.44 0.78
CA ASP A 351 17.85 -14.51 2.14
C ASP A 351 18.84 -13.36 2.38
N TYR A 352 18.65 -12.60 3.46
CA TYR A 352 19.66 -11.66 3.98
C TYR A 352 20.40 -12.32 5.14
N THR A 353 21.73 -12.15 5.14
CA THR A 353 22.63 -12.45 6.27
C THR A 353 23.08 -11.15 6.92
#